data_AF-A0A1Q1FFR1-F1
#
_entry.id   AF-A0A1Q1FFR1-F1
#
_cell.length_a   1.000
_cell.length_b   1.000
_cell.length_c   1.000
_cell.angle_alpha   90.00
_cell.angle_beta   90.00
_cell.angle_gamma   90.00
#
_symmetry.space_group_name_H-M   'P 1'
#
loop_
_entity.id
_entity.type
_entity.pdbx_description
1 polymer ?
#
loop_
_entity_poly.entity_id
_entity_poly.type
_entity_poly.pdbx_seq_one_letter_code
_entity_poly.pdbx_strand_id
1 'polypeptide(L)'
;MHPDAPPDESNVLEKVETALKQAVREHSDLNWEYGTRIKRQKYTYLAVKHFTGDDETFPVTYSWYKFGAVMPAAPKSGTVGPTSTQMPTPDARESGIFTAAFDDIVDFYRRSDFTPNLDQDWWYASDLDFLAAFYESHAPEEYRDLYLGNVSLRQHLDSALEAVRTARRGSSADQPSQVFGTERYEDVGRAAAQIHLGLVGTDFLSQTLDEVREFTNLVEDAFLVLSQTRASEVTESQVTVLEELKQVYNEWIWEYPALLMSKETAKGPNASTLRKWSVQKHFTVEDNLQKHIDSVGQSCVDAGLVPTSDQYPEHEDDVETISRANALQAMRRDE
;
A
#
# COMPACT_ATOMS: atom_id res chain seq x y z
N MET A 1 30.76 30.50 -4.81
CA MET A 1 31.34 29.32 -4.15
C MET A 1 31.62 29.67 -2.71
N HIS A 2 30.70 29.33 -1.80
CA HIS A 2 31.00 29.24 -0.38
C HIS A 2 31.48 27.81 -0.12
N PRO A 3 32.71 27.60 0.37
CA PRO A 3 33.13 26.30 0.88
C PRO A 3 32.55 26.11 2.29
N ASP A 4 32.22 24.87 2.63
CA ASP A 4 32.04 24.38 4.00
C ASP A 4 30.73 24.72 4.76
N ALA A 5 29.59 24.73 4.08
CA ALA A 5 28.36 24.28 4.74
C ALA A 5 28.22 22.77 4.50
N PRO A 6 28.11 21.92 5.54
CA PRO A 6 27.77 20.52 5.32
C PRO A 6 26.45 20.47 4.53
N PRO A 7 26.34 19.59 3.53
CA PRO A 7 25.13 19.52 2.72
C PRO A 7 23.94 19.31 3.65
N ASP A 8 22.88 20.10 3.50
CA ASP A 8 21.60 19.77 4.12
C ASP A 8 20.97 18.55 3.41
N GLU A 9 20.02 17.89 4.07
CA GLU A 9 19.35 16.72 3.51
C GLU A 9 18.70 17.00 2.14
N SER A 10 18.19 18.22 1.93
CA SER A 10 17.56 18.63 0.68
C SER A 10 18.56 18.66 -0.48
N ASN A 11 19.78 19.13 -0.25
CA ASN A 11 20.85 19.17 -1.25
C ASN A 11 21.26 17.77 -1.70
N VAL A 12 21.32 16.81 -0.76
CA VAL A 12 21.59 15.39 -1.10
C VAL A 12 20.46 14.86 -2.00
N LEU A 13 19.21 15.07 -1.61
CA LEU A 13 18.05 14.57 -2.35
C LEU A 13 17.88 15.25 -3.71
N GLU A 14 18.14 16.55 -3.81
CA GLU A 14 18.12 17.29 -5.06
C GLU A 14 19.23 16.82 -6.01
N LYS A 15 20.43 16.55 -5.50
CA LYS A 15 21.53 15.97 -6.29
C LYS A 15 21.15 14.61 -6.87
N VAL A 16 20.58 13.72 -6.04
CA VAL A 16 20.17 12.38 -6.47
C VAL A 16 19.01 12.44 -7.46
N GLU A 17 17.99 13.29 -7.23
CA GLU A 17 16.88 13.45 -8.15
C GLU A 17 17.33 14.07 -9.49
N THR A 18 18.27 15.01 -9.45
CA THR A 18 18.85 15.59 -10.68
C THR A 18 19.60 14.53 -11.48
N ALA A 19 20.34 13.63 -10.82
CA ALA A 19 20.99 12.51 -11.47
C ALA A 19 19.98 11.51 -12.07
N LEU A 20 18.90 11.19 -11.35
CA LEU A 20 17.80 10.37 -11.88
C LEU A 20 17.18 11.01 -13.13
N LYS A 21 16.92 12.33 -13.08
CA LYS A 21 16.38 13.09 -14.21
C LYS A 21 17.31 13.07 -15.42
N GLN A 22 18.63 13.15 -15.20
CA GLN A 22 19.62 13.02 -16.26
C GLN A 22 19.56 11.61 -16.88
N ALA A 23 19.59 10.55 -16.06
CA ALA A 23 19.50 9.17 -16.53
C ALA A 23 18.22 8.91 -17.35
N VAL A 24 17.07 9.41 -16.89
CA VAL A 24 15.80 9.31 -17.61
C VAL A 24 15.84 10.03 -18.95
N ARG A 25 16.46 11.23 -19.02
CA ARG A 25 16.57 12.01 -20.27
C ARG A 25 17.50 11.40 -21.30
N GLU A 26 18.50 10.65 -20.85
CA GLU A 26 19.44 9.94 -21.71
C GLU A 26 18.88 8.60 -22.21
N HIS A 27 17.87 8.06 -21.53
CA HIS A 27 17.14 6.89 -21.99
C HIS A 27 16.15 7.28 -23.09
N SER A 28 16.31 6.72 -24.30
CA SER A 28 15.51 7.07 -25.49
C SER A 28 14.00 6.91 -25.29
N ASP A 29 13.62 5.90 -24.51
CA ASP A 29 12.23 5.46 -24.37
C ASP A 29 11.56 5.95 -23.08
N LEU A 30 12.24 6.76 -22.26
CA LEU A 30 11.68 7.29 -21.02
C LEU A 30 11.38 8.78 -21.14
N ASN A 31 10.29 9.19 -20.49
CA ASN A 31 9.93 10.58 -20.36
C ASN A 31 9.72 10.93 -18.88
N TRP A 32 10.49 11.91 -18.42
CA TRP A 32 10.49 12.40 -17.03
C TRP A 32 9.09 12.70 -16.49
N GLU A 33 8.20 13.23 -17.33
CA GLU A 33 6.84 13.64 -16.93
C GLU A 33 5.95 12.46 -16.51
N TYR A 34 6.26 11.23 -16.93
CA TYR A 34 5.52 10.03 -16.53
C TYR A 34 6.02 9.40 -15.22
N GLY A 35 7.16 9.85 -14.71
CA GLY A 35 7.63 9.44 -13.39
C GLY A 35 6.75 10.03 -12.31
N THR A 36 5.93 9.21 -11.67
CA THR A 36 5.10 9.64 -10.54
C THR A 36 5.98 10.00 -9.34
N ARG A 37 5.40 10.75 -8.39
CA ARG A 37 6.10 11.07 -7.13
C ARG A 37 6.57 9.82 -6.39
N ILE A 38 5.79 8.74 -6.43
CA ILE A 38 6.10 7.47 -5.78
C ILE A 38 7.36 6.86 -6.40
N LYS A 39 7.39 6.71 -7.73
CA LYS A 39 8.54 6.14 -8.45
C LYS A 39 9.82 6.93 -8.21
N ARG A 40 9.75 8.25 -8.40
CA ARG A 40 10.91 9.15 -8.16
C ARG A 40 11.44 8.98 -6.75
N GLN A 41 10.56 8.96 -5.75
CA GLN A 41 10.97 8.76 -4.36
C GLN A 41 11.65 7.40 -4.12
N LYS A 42 11.15 6.32 -4.73
CA LYS A 42 11.75 4.99 -4.57
C LYS A 42 13.10 4.89 -5.24
N TYR A 43 13.24 5.40 -6.45
CA TYR A 43 14.54 5.47 -7.11
C TYR A 43 15.56 6.34 -6.37
N THR A 44 15.12 7.47 -5.80
CA THR A 44 15.98 8.27 -4.93
C THR A 44 16.40 7.48 -3.69
N TYR A 45 15.49 6.73 -3.07
CA TYR A 45 15.80 5.91 -1.89
C TYR A 45 16.83 4.83 -2.22
N LEU A 46 16.66 4.13 -3.35
CA LEU A 46 17.58 3.09 -3.81
C LEU A 46 18.98 3.64 -4.07
N ALA A 47 19.11 4.79 -4.72
CA ALA A 47 20.41 5.41 -4.95
C ALA A 47 21.09 5.81 -3.64
N VAL A 48 20.37 6.49 -2.73
CA VAL A 48 20.96 6.85 -1.44
C VAL A 48 21.41 5.58 -0.69
N LYS A 49 20.54 4.58 -0.59
CA LYS A 49 20.86 3.29 0.03
C LYS A 49 22.06 2.59 -0.62
N HIS A 50 22.18 2.60 -1.94
CA HIS A 50 23.32 2.00 -2.65
C HIS A 50 24.65 2.63 -2.23
N PHE A 51 24.71 3.97 -2.14
CA PHE A 51 25.94 4.69 -1.85
C PHE A 51 26.26 4.82 -0.35
N THR A 52 25.30 4.58 0.54
CA THR A 52 25.51 4.72 2.00
C THR A 52 25.31 3.43 2.80
N GLY A 53 24.79 2.37 2.20
CA GLY A 53 24.41 1.15 2.91
C GLY A 53 23.20 1.33 3.82
N ASP A 54 23.00 0.35 4.72
CA ASP A 54 21.88 0.29 5.68
C ASP A 54 22.22 0.82 7.09
N ASP A 55 23.36 1.49 7.24
CA ASP A 55 23.92 1.93 8.52
C ASP A 55 23.12 3.07 9.19
N GLU A 56 23.32 3.24 10.51
CA GLU A 56 22.69 4.28 11.32
C GLU A 56 23.01 5.72 10.86
N THR A 57 24.05 5.87 10.04
CA THR A 57 24.55 7.14 9.47
C THR A 57 23.91 7.49 8.12
N PHE A 58 22.74 6.94 7.80
CA PHE A 58 22.02 7.27 6.57
C PHE A 58 21.88 8.80 6.42
N PRO A 59 22.28 9.37 5.28
CA PRO A 59 22.57 10.80 5.19
C PRO A 59 21.32 11.67 5.24
N VAL A 60 20.15 11.10 4.96
CA VAL A 60 18.87 11.79 4.87
C VAL A 60 17.86 11.11 5.79
N THR A 61 16.87 11.85 6.23
CA THR A 61 15.83 11.32 7.10
C THR A 61 14.85 10.53 6.26
N TYR A 62 14.56 9.30 6.68
CA TYR A 62 13.54 8.47 6.05
C TYR A 62 12.83 7.56 7.06
N SER A 63 11.65 7.09 6.69
CA SER A 63 10.96 5.97 7.36
C SER A 63 10.13 5.18 6.34
N TRP A 64 9.71 3.98 6.72
CA TRP A 64 8.70 3.22 5.97
C TRP A 64 7.31 3.66 6.41
N TYR A 65 6.55 4.22 5.47
CA TYR A 65 5.21 4.77 5.68
C TYR A 65 4.28 4.33 4.54
N LYS A 66 3.04 4.85 4.45
CA LYS A 66 1.93 4.42 3.57
C LYS A 66 2.30 3.83 2.20
N PHE A 67 3.31 4.36 1.53
CA PHE A 67 3.76 3.87 0.22
C PHE A 67 5.20 3.37 0.24
N GLY A 68 5.72 2.83 1.34
CA GLY A 68 7.08 2.35 1.52
C GLY A 68 8.04 3.39 2.09
N ALA A 69 9.33 3.27 1.76
CA ALA A 69 10.37 4.21 2.18
C ALA A 69 10.10 5.65 1.70
N VAL A 70 9.91 6.59 2.62
CA VAL A 70 9.62 8.01 2.38
C VAL A 70 10.76 8.85 2.94
N MET A 71 11.28 9.79 2.13
CA MET A 71 12.22 10.82 2.55
C MET A 71 11.51 12.18 2.58
N PRO A 72 11.14 12.71 3.77
CA PRO A 72 10.29 13.92 3.86
C PRO A 72 10.92 15.21 3.33
N ALA A 73 12.25 15.28 3.27
CA ALA A 73 13.00 16.39 2.69
C ALA A 73 13.15 16.31 1.16
N ALA A 74 12.67 15.22 0.54
CA ALA A 74 12.80 15.07 -0.90
C ALA A 74 12.01 16.16 -1.64
N PRO A 75 12.51 16.68 -2.77
CA PRO A 75 11.79 17.70 -3.51
C PRO A 75 10.37 17.24 -3.83
N LYS A 76 9.41 18.17 -3.73
CA LYS A 76 8.01 17.91 -4.07
C LYS A 76 7.77 17.87 -5.60
N SER A 77 8.83 17.61 -6.35
CA SER A 77 8.90 17.62 -7.80
C SER A 77 8.15 16.39 -8.34
N GLY A 78 6.91 16.62 -8.79
CA GLY A 78 6.01 15.61 -9.33
C GLY A 78 4.60 16.18 -9.44
N THR A 79 4.09 16.32 -10.66
CA THR A 79 2.74 16.82 -10.97
C THR A 79 1.65 15.76 -10.77
N VAL A 80 2.04 14.48 -10.67
CA VAL A 80 1.14 13.32 -10.64
C VAL A 80 1.54 12.40 -9.48
N GLY A 81 0.62 12.22 -8.52
CA GLY A 81 0.77 11.32 -7.39
C GLY A 81 -0.16 11.69 -6.22
N PRO A 82 -0.50 10.75 -5.32
CA PRO A 82 -1.44 11.01 -4.24
C PRO A 82 -0.89 12.06 -3.25
N THR A 83 -1.71 13.06 -2.91
CA THR A 83 -1.39 14.07 -1.88
C THR A 83 -1.07 13.44 -0.52
N SER A 84 -1.57 12.23 -0.29
CA SER A 84 -1.46 11.44 0.93
C SER A 84 -0.05 10.91 1.26
N THR A 85 0.96 11.13 0.40
CA THR A 85 2.37 10.77 0.70
C THR A 85 3.12 11.82 1.53
N GLN A 86 2.42 12.83 2.08
CA GLN A 86 3.05 13.98 2.71
C GLN A 86 3.33 13.74 4.21
N MET A 87 4.61 13.64 4.54
CA MET A 87 5.13 13.87 5.88
C MET A 87 5.57 15.33 6.02
N PRO A 88 5.58 15.90 7.25
CA PRO A 88 6.16 17.21 7.46
C PRO A 88 7.63 17.18 7.05
N THR A 89 8.05 18.19 6.28
CA THR A 89 9.46 18.38 5.98
C THR A 89 10.15 18.83 7.27
N PRO A 90 11.13 18.06 7.80
CA PRO A 90 11.85 18.42 9.00
C PRO A 90 12.63 19.72 8.80
N ASP A 91 12.99 20.37 9.92
CA ASP A 91 13.92 21.49 9.87
C ASP A 91 15.24 21.06 9.22
N ALA A 92 15.82 21.96 8.41
CA ALA A 92 17.10 21.71 7.76
C ALA A 92 18.16 21.40 8.82
N ARG A 93 18.67 20.16 8.79
CA ARG A 93 19.83 19.72 9.56
C ARG A 93 20.94 19.33 8.61
N GLU A 94 22.15 19.35 9.12
CA GLU A 94 23.31 18.81 8.41
C GLU A 94 23.00 17.34 8.05
N SER A 95 23.09 17.03 6.76
CA SER A 95 22.96 15.66 6.30
C SER A 95 24.08 14.82 6.90
N GLY A 96 23.88 13.51 6.98
CA GLY A 96 25.02 12.60 7.13
C GLY A 96 25.97 12.72 5.93
N ILE A 97 27.14 12.09 6.03
CA ILE A 97 28.19 12.17 5.01
C ILE A 97 27.69 11.47 3.73
N PHE A 98 27.46 12.25 2.66
CA PHE A 98 27.12 11.74 1.32
C PHE A 98 28.17 12.20 0.30
N THR A 99 29.07 11.29 -0.08
CA THR A 99 30.27 11.61 -0.87
C THR A 99 30.22 11.14 -2.32
N ALA A 100 29.17 10.40 -2.73
CA ALA A 100 29.05 9.89 -4.10
C ALA A 100 29.13 11.02 -5.13
N ALA A 101 29.92 10.86 -6.20
CA ALA A 101 29.99 11.87 -7.25
C ALA A 101 28.67 11.88 -8.05
N PHE A 102 28.37 13.00 -8.73
CA PHE A 102 27.16 13.10 -9.54
C PHE A 102 27.12 12.05 -10.65
N ASP A 103 28.24 11.88 -11.37
CA ASP A 103 28.35 10.93 -12.47
C ASP A 103 28.20 9.48 -11.99
N ASP A 104 28.72 9.13 -10.81
CA ASP A 104 28.52 7.80 -10.21
C ASP A 104 27.03 7.50 -9.97
N ILE A 105 26.26 8.50 -9.53
CA ILE A 105 24.81 8.35 -9.29
C ILE A 105 24.06 8.19 -10.62
N VAL A 106 24.45 8.92 -11.67
CA VAL A 106 23.88 8.72 -13.00
C VAL A 106 24.18 7.31 -13.52
N ASP A 107 25.43 6.85 -13.36
CA ASP A 107 25.85 5.50 -13.77
C ASP A 107 25.15 4.39 -12.99
N PHE A 108 24.83 4.60 -11.70
CA PHE A 108 23.96 3.69 -10.94
C PHE A 108 22.61 3.49 -11.64
N TYR A 109 21.93 4.57 -12.02
CA TYR A 109 20.66 4.47 -12.73
C TYR A 109 20.78 3.88 -14.13
N ARG A 110 21.87 4.18 -14.87
CA ARG A 110 22.12 3.60 -16.18
C ARG A 110 22.35 2.08 -16.13
N ARG A 111 23.05 1.58 -15.11
CA ARG A 111 23.28 0.14 -14.92
C ARG A 111 21.98 -0.60 -14.62
N SER A 112 21.06 0.03 -13.89
CA SER A 112 19.72 -0.52 -13.64
C SER A 112 19.75 -1.93 -13.02
N ASP A 113 20.74 -2.20 -12.15
CA ASP A 113 20.99 -3.47 -11.46
C ASP A 113 20.22 -3.58 -10.13
N PHE A 114 18.96 -3.14 -10.13
CA PHE A 114 18.04 -3.15 -8.99
C PHE A 114 16.60 -3.39 -9.49
N THR A 115 15.69 -3.80 -8.60
CA THR A 115 14.30 -4.11 -8.96
C THR A 115 13.34 -3.25 -8.14
N PRO A 116 12.43 -2.48 -8.76
CA PRO A 116 12.18 -2.38 -10.20
C PRO A 116 13.32 -1.61 -10.89
N ASN A 117 13.78 -2.07 -12.05
CA ASN A 117 14.85 -1.41 -12.80
C ASN A 117 14.34 -0.16 -13.52
N LEU A 118 15.23 0.78 -13.87
CA LEU A 118 14.85 2.01 -14.55
C LEU A 118 14.70 1.77 -16.06
N ASP A 119 13.58 1.16 -16.46
CA ASP A 119 13.22 0.88 -17.85
C ASP A 119 11.77 1.26 -18.18
N GLN A 120 11.33 0.98 -19.41
CA GLN A 120 9.99 1.30 -19.88
C GLN A 120 8.91 0.56 -19.07
N ASP A 121 9.11 -0.73 -18.77
CA ASP A 121 8.11 -1.57 -18.13
C ASP A 121 7.75 -1.00 -16.75
N TRP A 122 8.75 -0.63 -15.94
CA TRP A 122 8.51 -0.10 -14.59
C TRP A 122 8.27 1.39 -14.54
N TRP A 123 8.86 2.17 -15.44
CA TRP A 123 8.62 3.61 -15.47
C TRP A 123 7.18 3.95 -15.85
N TYR A 124 6.55 3.15 -16.72
CA TYR A 124 5.16 3.34 -17.16
C TYR A 124 4.15 2.41 -16.46
N ALA A 125 4.58 1.43 -15.67
CA ALA A 125 3.70 0.60 -14.83
C ALA A 125 2.76 1.43 -13.95
N SER A 126 1.65 0.84 -13.49
CA SER A 126 0.85 1.48 -12.45
C SER A 126 1.68 1.66 -11.17
N ASP A 127 1.34 2.66 -10.35
CA ASP A 127 2.06 2.88 -9.09
C ASP A 127 1.96 1.66 -8.16
N LEU A 128 0.85 0.90 -8.20
CA LEU A 128 0.66 -0.29 -7.38
C LEU A 128 1.53 -1.46 -7.84
N ASP A 129 1.61 -1.71 -9.16
CA ASP A 129 2.48 -2.77 -9.70
C ASP A 129 3.95 -2.48 -9.45
N PHE A 130 4.35 -1.21 -9.64
CA PHE A 130 5.69 -0.75 -9.30
C PHE A 130 6.00 -0.94 -7.80
N LEU A 131 5.06 -0.61 -6.92
CA LEU A 131 5.22 -0.77 -5.48
C LEU A 131 5.31 -2.24 -5.07
N ALA A 132 4.53 -3.15 -5.68
CA ALA A 132 4.61 -4.58 -5.42
C ALA A 132 6.04 -5.11 -5.65
N ALA A 133 6.59 -4.86 -6.85
CA ALA A 133 7.96 -5.29 -7.20
C ALA A 133 9.03 -4.61 -6.32
N PHE A 134 8.82 -3.35 -5.95
CA PHE A 134 9.68 -2.64 -5.01
C PHE A 134 9.64 -3.27 -3.61
N TYR A 135 8.47 -3.67 -3.10
CA TYR A 135 8.34 -4.27 -1.77
C TYR A 135 8.92 -5.68 -1.72
N GLU A 136 8.69 -6.50 -2.75
CA GLU A 136 9.30 -7.82 -2.86
C GLU A 136 10.83 -7.75 -2.72
N SER A 137 11.44 -6.75 -3.35
CA SER A 137 12.90 -6.61 -3.42
C SER A 137 13.51 -5.84 -2.25
N HIS A 138 12.78 -4.86 -1.69
CA HIS A 138 13.39 -3.84 -0.82
C HIS A 138 12.65 -3.57 0.48
N ALA A 139 11.42 -4.08 0.68
CA ALA A 139 10.76 -3.94 1.97
C ALA A 139 11.54 -4.68 3.07
N PRO A 140 11.60 -4.11 4.30
CA PRO A 140 12.08 -4.84 5.46
C PRO A 140 11.26 -6.13 5.60
N GLU A 141 11.94 -7.24 5.86
CA GLU A 141 11.34 -8.58 5.84
C GLU A 141 10.09 -8.66 6.73
N GLU A 142 10.17 -8.08 7.93
CA GLU A 142 9.07 -7.99 8.91
C GLU A 142 7.82 -7.25 8.41
N TYR A 143 7.92 -6.37 7.41
CA TYR A 143 6.78 -5.62 6.87
C TYR A 143 6.43 -6.00 5.43
N ARG A 144 7.22 -6.84 4.77
CA ARG A 144 7.08 -7.11 3.33
C ARG A 144 5.69 -7.62 2.99
N ASP A 145 5.25 -8.68 3.67
CA ASP A 145 3.96 -9.30 3.39
C ASP A 145 2.80 -8.37 3.72
N LEU A 146 2.93 -7.55 4.77
CA LEU A 146 1.95 -6.54 5.13
C LEU A 146 1.79 -5.48 4.03
N TYR A 147 2.90 -4.98 3.48
CA TYR A 147 2.87 -4.02 2.36
C TYR A 147 2.30 -4.64 1.08
N LEU A 148 2.64 -5.90 0.78
CA LEU A 148 2.12 -6.63 -0.38
C LEU A 148 0.62 -6.89 -0.26
N GLY A 149 0.13 -7.33 0.91
CA GLY A 149 -1.30 -7.48 1.17
C GLY A 149 -2.06 -6.16 0.99
N ASN A 150 -1.50 -5.04 1.48
CA ASN A 150 -2.07 -3.70 1.25
C ASN A 150 -2.10 -3.31 -0.24
N VAL A 151 -1.06 -3.64 -1.03
CA VAL A 151 -1.07 -3.40 -2.49
C VAL A 151 -2.16 -4.21 -3.16
N SER A 152 -2.27 -5.50 -2.83
CA SER A 152 -3.29 -6.39 -3.39
C SER A 152 -4.70 -5.87 -3.08
N LEU A 153 -4.97 -5.50 -1.83
CA LEU A 153 -6.29 -4.97 -1.44
C LEU A 153 -6.64 -3.68 -2.20
N ARG A 154 -5.67 -2.77 -2.39
CA ARG A 154 -5.86 -1.54 -3.20
C ARG A 154 -6.15 -1.87 -4.66
N GLN A 155 -5.43 -2.82 -5.24
CA GLN A 155 -5.66 -3.25 -6.63
C GLN A 155 -7.08 -3.85 -6.79
N HIS A 156 -7.55 -4.64 -5.82
CA HIS A 156 -8.90 -5.18 -5.84
C HIS A 156 -9.96 -4.09 -5.71
N LEU A 157 -9.81 -3.13 -4.79
CA LEU A 157 -10.71 -1.98 -4.66
C LEU A 157 -10.78 -1.14 -5.95
N ASP A 158 -9.62 -0.85 -6.56
CA ASP A 158 -9.55 -0.09 -7.82
C ASP A 158 -10.21 -0.84 -8.97
N SER A 159 -9.92 -2.14 -9.10
CA SER A 159 -10.47 -3.00 -10.15
C SER A 159 -11.97 -3.22 -9.98
N ALA A 160 -12.46 -3.30 -8.74
CA ALA A 160 -13.86 -3.41 -8.41
C ALA A 160 -14.62 -2.14 -8.80
N LEU A 161 -14.10 -0.97 -8.40
CA LEU A 161 -14.70 0.32 -8.73
C LEU A 161 -14.81 0.53 -10.25
N GLU A 162 -13.75 0.23 -11.02
CA GLU A 162 -13.80 0.35 -12.48
C GLU A 162 -14.75 -0.65 -13.15
N ALA A 163 -14.83 -1.88 -12.63
CA ALA A 163 -15.78 -2.87 -13.12
C ALA A 163 -17.24 -2.47 -12.86
N VAL A 164 -17.56 -1.98 -11.65
CA VAL A 164 -18.91 -1.51 -11.29
C VAL A 164 -19.29 -0.28 -12.13
N ARG A 165 -18.38 0.68 -12.30
CA ARG A 165 -18.57 1.84 -13.18
C ARG A 165 -18.82 1.42 -14.63
N THR A 166 -18.08 0.42 -15.12
CA THR A 166 -18.22 -0.09 -16.49
C THR A 166 -19.53 -0.84 -16.68
N ALA A 167 -19.93 -1.69 -15.72
CA ALA A 167 -21.22 -2.37 -15.72
C ALA A 167 -22.38 -1.36 -15.80
N ARG A 168 -22.32 -0.27 -15.01
CA ARG A 168 -23.33 0.79 -15.02
C ARG A 168 -23.38 1.58 -16.35
N ARG A 169 -22.24 1.83 -16.99
CA ARG A 169 -22.16 2.54 -18.30
C ARG A 169 -22.57 1.64 -19.46
N GLY A 170 -22.26 0.35 -19.37
CA GLY A 170 -22.39 -0.65 -20.42
C GLY A 170 -23.75 -1.32 -20.52
N SER A 171 -24.80 -0.74 -19.92
CA SER A 171 -26.18 -1.24 -19.86
C SER A 171 -26.85 -1.38 -21.24
N SER A 172 -26.31 -2.26 -22.08
CA SER A 172 -26.98 -2.94 -23.17
C SER A 172 -27.57 -4.22 -22.58
N ALA A 173 -28.86 -4.43 -22.77
CA ALA A 173 -29.70 -5.39 -22.07
C ALA A 173 -29.39 -6.90 -22.33
N ASP A 174 -28.27 -7.24 -22.97
CA ASP A 174 -28.02 -8.58 -23.51
C ASP A 174 -26.84 -9.35 -22.89
N GLN A 175 -26.23 -8.87 -21.79
CA GLN A 175 -25.23 -9.67 -21.07
C GLN A 175 -25.68 -10.03 -19.65
N PRO A 176 -26.00 -11.31 -19.38
CA PRO A 176 -26.38 -11.81 -18.05
C PRO A 176 -25.19 -11.97 -17.08
N SER A 177 -24.04 -11.36 -17.37
CA SER A 177 -22.85 -11.51 -16.52
C SER A 177 -23.00 -10.74 -15.21
N GLN A 178 -22.69 -11.41 -14.10
CA GLN A 178 -22.49 -10.79 -12.79
C GLN A 178 -21.40 -9.71 -12.88
N VAL A 179 -21.46 -8.75 -11.95
CA VAL A 179 -20.48 -7.66 -11.89
C VAL A 179 -19.09 -8.20 -11.54
N PHE A 180 -19.02 -9.15 -10.60
CA PHE A 180 -17.82 -9.90 -10.26
C PHE A 180 -18.07 -11.41 -10.38
N GLY A 181 -17.02 -12.18 -10.61
CA GLY A 181 -17.01 -13.62 -10.30
C GLY A 181 -16.69 -13.86 -8.82
N THR A 182 -17.02 -15.05 -8.31
CA THR A 182 -16.74 -15.46 -6.92
C THR A 182 -15.24 -15.38 -6.57
N GLU A 183 -14.35 -15.57 -7.55
CA GLU A 183 -12.90 -15.46 -7.37
C GLU A 183 -12.48 -14.10 -6.77
N ARG A 184 -13.16 -13.00 -7.13
CA ARG A 184 -12.80 -11.66 -6.63
C ARG A 184 -13.09 -11.47 -5.14
N TYR A 185 -14.14 -12.14 -4.63
CA TYR A 185 -14.44 -12.12 -3.20
C TYR A 185 -13.34 -12.85 -2.42
N GLU A 186 -12.93 -14.04 -2.89
CA GLU A 186 -11.86 -14.80 -2.26
C GLU A 186 -10.50 -14.09 -2.35
N ASP A 187 -10.21 -13.41 -3.46
CA ASP A 187 -9.00 -12.61 -3.63
C ASP A 187 -8.90 -11.49 -2.58
N VAL A 188 -10.01 -10.77 -2.33
CA VAL A 188 -10.07 -9.75 -1.28
C VAL A 188 -9.88 -10.37 0.10
N GLY A 189 -10.53 -11.50 0.39
CA GLY A 189 -10.35 -12.22 1.66
C GLY A 189 -8.90 -12.68 1.86
N ARG A 190 -8.22 -13.15 0.81
CA ARG A 190 -6.78 -13.48 0.86
C ARG A 190 -5.92 -12.25 1.16
N ALA A 191 -6.19 -11.12 0.50
CA ALA A 191 -5.45 -9.88 0.75
C ALA A 191 -5.67 -9.37 2.19
N ALA A 192 -6.91 -9.42 2.68
CA ALA A 192 -7.25 -9.05 4.06
C ALA A 192 -6.55 -9.97 5.08
N ALA A 193 -6.61 -11.29 4.87
CA ALA A 193 -5.91 -12.25 5.72
C ALA A 193 -4.39 -12.03 5.75
N GLN A 194 -3.78 -11.72 4.60
CA GLN A 194 -2.35 -11.40 4.53
C GLN A 194 -2.02 -10.15 5.35
N ILE A 195 -2.86 -9.11 5.29
CA ILE A 195 -2.71 -7.91 6.13
C ILE A 195 -2.83 -8.29 7.62
N HIS A 196 -3.85 -9.04 8.01
CA HIS A 196 -4.06 -9.43 9.41
C HIS A 196 -2.89 -10.24 9.96
N LEU A 197 -2.37 -11.19 9.19
CA LEU A 197 -1.19 -11.97 9.57
C LEU A 197 0.04 -11.08 9.73
N GLY A 198 0.24 -10.12 8.83
CA GLY A 198 1.33 -9.14 8.93
C GLY A 198 1.23 -8.26 10.18
N LEU A 199 0.02 -7.84 10.57
CA LEU A 199 -0.20 -7.05 11.79
C LEU A 199 0.02 -7.87 13.06
N VAL A 200 -0.44 -9.13 13.09
CA VAL A 200 -0.24 -10.04 14.24
C VAL A 200 1.22 -10.43 14.40
N GLY A 201 1.97 -10.56 13.30
CA GLY A 201 3.37 -10.95 13.30
C GLY A 201 4.32 -9.93 13.96
N THR A 202 3.84 -8.72 14.27
CA THR A 202 4.62 -7.64 14.86
C THR A 202 3.92 -7.06 16.09
N ASP A 203 4.49 -7.25 17.29
CA ASP A 203 3.87 -6.93 18.58
C ASP A 203 3.23 -5.54 18.64
N PHE A 204 3.95 -4.49 18.20
CA PHE A 204 3.43 -3.12 18.26
C PHE A 204 2.37 -2.81 17.20
N LEU A 205 2.27 -3.60 16.12
CA LEU A 205 1.24 -3.44 15.09
C LEU A 205 -0.07 -4.14 15.46
N SER A 206 0.01 -5.16 16.33
CA SER A 206 -1.17 -5.90 16.80
C SER A 206 -2.25 -5.01 17.42
N GLN A 207 -1.87 -3.85 17.98
CA GLN A 207 -2.81 -2.87 18.52
C GLN A 207 -3.73 -2.21 17.47
N THR A 208 -3.43 -2.36 16.18
CA THR A 208 -4.24 -1.82 15.07
C THR A 208 -5.12 -2.87 14.39
N LEU A 209 -5.03 -4.12 14.85
CA LEU A 209 -5.63 -5.27 14.17
C LEU A 209 -7.15 -5.22 14.17
N ASP A 210 -7.77 -4.81 15.28
CA ASP A 210 -9.22 -4.91 15.46
C ASP A 210 -9.94 -3.96 14.48
N GLU A 211 -9.51 -2.70 14.40
CA GLU A 211 -10.10 -1.71 13.49
C GLU A 211 -9.80 -2.03 12.02
N VAL A 212 -8.59 -2.54 11.72
CA VAL A 212 -8.26 -2.97 10.36
C VAL A 212 -9.12 -4.16 9.95
N ARG A 213 -9.32 -5.13 10.84
CA ARG A 213 -10.15 -6.32 10.60
C ARG A 213 -11.62 -5.95 10.41
N GLU A 214 -12.17 -5.11 11.29
CA GLU A 214 -13.53 -4.63 11.18
C GLU A 214 -13.78 -3.99 9.81
N PHE A 215 -12.88 -3.11 9.37
CA PHE A 215 -12.99 -2.49 8.06
C PHE A 215 -12.82 -3.47 6.90
N THR A 216 -11.83 -4.38 6.93
CA THR A 216 -11.66 -5.33 5.83
C THR A 216 -12.84 -6.29 5.70
N ASN A 217 -13.50 -6.64 6.81
CA ASN A 217 -14.74 -7.42 6.77
C ASN A 217 -15.85 -6.67 6.01
N LEU A 218 -16.00 -5.35 6.21
CA LEU A 218 -16.94 -4.54 5.43
C LEU A 218 -16.63 -4.55 3.93
N VAL A 219 -15.34 -4.56 3.56
CA VAL A 219 -14.92 -4.67 2.16
C VAL A 219 -15.25 -6.06 1.60
N GLU A 220 -14.95 -7.12 2.35
CA GLU A 220 -15.26 -8.50 1.95
C GLU A 220 -16.77 -8.69 1.75
N ASP A 221 -17.59 -8.19 2.68
CA ASP A 221 -19.05 -8.20 2.62
C ASP A 221 -19.58 -7.48 1.36
N ALA A 222 -19.06 -6.27 1.08
CA ALA A 222 -19.43 -5.53 -0.14
C ALA A 222 -19.06 -6.29 -1.42
N PHE A 223 -17.90 -6.96 -1.44
CA PHE A 223 -17.47 -7.77 -2.58
C PHE A 223 -18.31 -9.03 -2.74
N LEU A 224 -18.71 -9.67 -1.64
CA LEU A 224 -19.61 -10.82 -1.66
C LEU A 224 -20.94 -10.44 -2.31
N VAL A 225 -21.58 -9.36 -1.87
CA VAL A 225 -22.83 -8.87 -2.45
C VAL A 225 -22.67 -8.55 -3.94
N LEU A 226 -21.60 -7.84 -4.31
CA LEU A 226 -21.37 -7.44 -5.69
C LEU A 226 -21.03 -8.63 -6.62
N SER A 227 -20.46 -9.72 -6.08
CA SER A 227 -20.26 -10.96 -6.84
C SER A 227 -21.56 -11.64 -7.24
N GLN A 228 -22.63 -11.39 -6.51
CA GLN A 228 -23.96 -11.94 -6.79
C GLN A 228 -24.85 -10.93 -7.54
N THR A 229 -24.46 -9.66 -7.56
CA THR A 229 -25.20 -8.56 -8.22
C THR A 229 -25.06 -8.64 -9.73
N ARG A 230 -26.19 -8.53 -10.46
CA ARG A 230 -26.17 -8.47 -11.92
C ARG A 230 -25.74 -7.08 -12.39
N ALA A 231 -25.07 -7.00 -13.53
CA ALA A 231 -24.63 -5.72 -14.11
C ALA A 231 -25.78 -4.70 -14.27
N SER A 232 -26.99 -5.16 -14.60
CA SER A 232 -28.20 -4.32 -14.74
C SER A 232 -28.78 -3.80 -13.42
N GLU A 233 -28.38 -4.39 -12.29
CA GLU A 233 -28.89 -4.08 -10.94
C GLU A 233 -27.94 -3.16 -10.17
N VAL A 234 -26.78 -2.83 -10.75
CA VAL A 234 -25.79 -1.92 -10.16
C VAL A 234 -26.39 -0.53 -9.99
N THR A 235 -26.30 0.00 -8.77
CA THR A 235 -26.80 1.32 -8.42
C THR A 235 -25.69 2.37 -8.38
N GLU A 236 -26.08 3.64 -8.44
CA GLU A 236 -25.17 4.75 -8.19
C GLU A 236 -24.66 4.78 -6.74
N SER A 237 -25.52 4.42 -5.78
CA SER A 237 -25.13 4.35 -4.37
C SER A 237 -23.99 3.35 -4.16
N GLN A 238 -24.02 2.18 -4.80
CA GLN A 238 -22.94 1.19 -4.71
C GLN A 238 -21.60 1.71 -5.25
N VAL A 239 -21.62 2.49 -6.35
CA VAL A 239 -20.39 3.14 -6.87
C VAL A 239 -19.83 4.13 -5.86
N THR A 240 -20.69 5.01 -5.31
CA THR A 240 -20.28 6.01 -4.32
C THR A 240 -19.71 5.36 -3.06
N VAL A 241 -20.32 4.28 -2.57
CA VAL A 241 -19.83 3.59 -1.37
C VAL A 241 -18.50 2.88 -1.62
N LEU A 242 -18.26 2.30 -2.80
CA LEU A 242 -16.93 1.77 -3.13
C LEU A 242 -15.85 2.86 -3.19
N GLU A 243 -16.19 4.06 -3.68
CA GLU A 243 -15.30 5.22 -3.62
C GLU A 243 -15.00 5.62 -2.17
N GLU A 244 -16.03 5.63 -1.31
CA GLU A 244 -15.89 5.92 0.12
C GLU A 244 -15.03 4.87 0.83
N LEU A 245 -15.27 3.57 0.61
CA LEU A 245 -14.44 2.48 1.15
C LEU A 245 -12.98 2.65 0.72
N LYS A 246 -12.72 2.89 -0.56
CA LYS A 246 -11.36 3.15 -1.04
C LYS A 246 -10.74 4.36 -0.34
N GLN A 247 -11.49 5.44 -0.15
CA GLN A 247 -11.00 6.64 0.53
C GLN A 247 -10.69 6.36 2.01
N VAL A 248 -11.63 5.78 2.75
CA VAL A 248 -11.47 5.45 4.17
C VAL A 248 -10.29 4.49 4.38
N TYR A 249 -10.17 3.47 3.52
CA TYR A 249 -9.02 2.58 3.54
C TYR A 249 -7.70 3.34 3.42
N ASN A 250 -7.64 4.26 2.44
CA ASN A 250 -6.42 5.00 2.14
C ASN A 250 -6.06 6.04 3.18
N GLU A 251 -7.03 6.75 3.74
CA GLU A 251 -6.83 7.91 4.61
C GLU A 251 -6.78 7.56 6.10
N TRP A 252 -7.40 6.45 6.48
CA TRP A 252 -7.59 6.11 7.89
C TRP A 252 -7.05 4.71 8.21
N ILE A 253 -7.59 3.69 7.55
CA ILE A 253 -7.30 2.28 7.90
C ILE A 253 -5.84 1.93 7.66
N TRP A 254 -5.31 2.23 6.48
CA TRP A 254 -3.91 1.96 6.19
C TRP A 254 -2.97 2.96 6.85
N GLU A 255 -3.44 4.19 7.08
CA GLU A 255 -2.63 5.21 7.74
C GLU A 255 -2.31 4.85 9.20
N TYR A 256 -3.24 4.19 9.88
CA TYR A 256 -3.12 3.78 11.27
C TYR A 256 -1.87 2.89 11.55
N PRO A 257 -1.72 1.68 10.96
CA PRO A 257 -0.51 0.88 11.13
C PRO A 257 0.71 1.52 10.45
N ALA A 258 0.53 2.26 9.35
CA ALA A 258 1.66 2.92 8.68
C ALA A 258 2.36 3.96 9.56
N LEU A 259 1.63 4.66 10.43
CA LEU A 259 2.22 5.62 11.37
C LEU A 259 3.09 4.92 12.43
N LEU A 260 2.69 3.74 12.88
CA LEU A 260 3.51 2.92 13.77
C LEU A 260 4.77 2.40 13.06
N MET A 261 4.63 1.87 11.85
CA MET A 261 5.80 1.49 11.03
C MET A 261 6.75 2.67 10.82
N SER A 262 6.21 3.86 10.53
CA SER A 262 7.01 5.07 10.35
C SER A 262 7.79 5.45 11.61
N LYS A 263 7.15 5.33 12.78
CA LYS A 263 7.79 5.59 14.07
C LYS A 263 8.97 4.63 14.30
N GLU A 264 8.77 3.33 14.10
CA GLU A 264 9.80 2.33 14.40
C GLU A 264 10.93 2.33 13.36
N THR A 265 10.63 2.65 12.10
CA THR A 265 11.61 2.61 11.02
C THR A 265 12.31 3.94 10.73
N ALA A 266 11.99 5.00 11.48
CA ALA A 266 12.60 6.31 11.27
C ALA A 266 14.12 6.27 11.51
N LYS A 267 14.89 6.70 10.51
CA LYS A 267 16.36 6.82 10.52
C LYS A 267 16.83 8.16 9.95
N GLY A 268 18.09 8.52 10.18
CA GLY A 268 18.72 9.75 9.69
C GLY A 268 18.66 10.96 10.65
N PRO A 269 19.16 12.13 10.22
CA PRO A 269 19.44 13.28 11.11
C PRO A 269 18.22 13.86 11.85
N ASN A 270 17.03 13.74 11.25
CA ASN A 270 15.76 14.18 11.81
C ASN A 270 14.83 13.02 12.24
N ALA A 271 15.35 11.81 12.46
CA ALA A 271 14.55 10.65 12.86
C ALA A 271 13.69 10.91 14.12
N SER A 272 14.24 11.60 15.12
CA SER A 272 13.49 11.92 16.35
C SER A 272 12.28 12.84 16.10
N THR A 273 12.39 13.80 15.17
CA THR A 273 11.29 14.65 14.73
C THR A 273 10.22 13.82 14.04
N LEU A 274 10.63 12.91 13.15
CA LEU A 274 9.73 12.04 12.41
C LEU A 274 8.96 11.06 13.33
N ARG A 275 9.64 10.52 14.36
CA ARG A 275 9.01 9.71 15.41
C ARG A 275 7.95 10.46 16.18
N LYS A 276 8.27 11.69 16.64
CA LYS A 276 7.31 12.54 17.37
C LYS A 276 6.08 12.86 16.52
N TRP A 277 6.29 13.23 15.27
CA TRP A 277 5.18 13.46 14.34
C TRP A 277 4.31 12.22 14.16
N SER A 278 4.95 11.06 13.92
CA SER A 278 4.23 9.79 13.69
C SER A 278 3.36 9.43 14.90
N VAL A 279 3.87 9.59 16.13
CA VAL A 279 3.11 9.37 17.37
C VAL A 279 1.92 10.33 17.51
N GLN A 280 2.14 11.63 17.29
CA GLN A 280 1.08 12.63 17.42
C GLN A 280 -0.04 12.40 16.38
N LYS A 281 0.35 12.10 15.14
CA LYS A 281 -0.59 11.82 14.07
C LYS A 281 -1.32 10.50 14.31
N HIS A 282 -0.65 9.47 14.84
CA HIS A 282 -1.27 8.19 15.20
C HIS A 282 -2.42 8.39 16.19
N PHE A 283 -2.17 9.13 17.27
CA PHE A 283 -3.21 9.46 18.26
C PHE A 283 -4.41 10.20 17.63
N THR A 284 -4.15 11.09 16.65
CA THR A 284 -5.22 11.80 15.95
C THR A 284 -6.04 10.86 15.04
N VAL A 285 -5.38 9.90 14.38
CA VAL A 285 -6.04 8.89 13.55
C VAL A 285 -6.89 7.98 14.44
N GLU A 286 -6.32 7.45 15.51
CA GLU A 286 -6.97 6.59 16.50
C GLU A 286 -8.28 7.19 17.04
N ASP A 287 -8.25 8.46 17.48
CA ASP A 287 -9.42 9.15 18.08
C ASP A 287 -10.60 9.36 17.10
N ASN A 288 -10.36 9.20 15.79
CA ASN A 288 -11.36 9.41 14.74
C ASN A 288 -11.64 8.17 13.90
N LEU A 289 -10.81 7.12 14.01
CA LEU A 289 -10.86 5.95 13.15
C LEU A 289 -12.23 5.26 13.18
N GLN A 290 -12.73 4.96 14.38
CA GLN A 290 -14.03 4.30 14.53
C GLN A 290 -15.17 5.10 13.91
N LYS A 291 -15.16 6.44 14.03
CA LYS A 291 -16.19 7.30 13.43
C LYS A 291 -16.23 7.15 11.90
N HIS A 292 -15.08 6.98 11.27
CA HIS A 292 -14.99 6.75 9.83
C HIS A 292 -15.43 5.34 9.44
N ILE A 293 -15.09 4.32 10.24
CA ILE A 293 -15.57 2.94 10.06
C ILE A 293 -17.09 2.87 10.18
N ASP A 294 -17.66 3.44 11.25
CA ASP A 294 -19.11 3.47 11.47
C ASP A 294 -19.85 4.21 10.34
N SER A 295 -19.31 5.34 9.88
CA SER A 295 -19.88 6.14 8.79
C SER A 295 -19.96 5.32 7.49
N VAL A 296 -18.85 4.74 7.06
CA VAL A 296 -18.84 3.95 5.81
C VAL A 296 -19.60 2.63 5.97
N GLY A 297 -19.62 2.04 7.17
CA GLY A 297 -20.45 0.88 7.49
C GLY A 297 -21.93 1.18 7.30
N GLN A 298 -22.41 2.34 7.79
CA GLN A 298 -23.79 2.76 7.55
C GLN A 298 -24.05 3.03 6.06
N SER A 299 -23.11 3.65 5.34
CA SER A 299 -23.21 3.82 3.89
C SER A 299 -23.34 2.47 3.17
N CYS A 300 -22.59 1.43 3.57
CA CYS A 300 -22.72 0.07 3.05
C CYS A 300 -24.12 -0.51 3.29
N VAL A 301 -24.68 -0.35 4.50
CA VAL A 301 -26.04 -0.79 4.81
C VAL A 301 -27.07 -0.09 3.91
N ASP A 302 -26.98 1.24 3.79
CA ASP A 302 -27.92 2.05 3.02
C ASP A 302 -27.85 1.74 1.51
N ALA A 303 -26.67 1.35 1.01
CA ALA A 303 -26.46 0.92 -0.37
C ALA A 303 -26.77 -0.56 -0.63
N GLY A 304 -27.16 -1.32 0.41
CA GLY A 304 -27.42 -2.75 0.31
C GLY A 304 -26.17 -3.58 -0.01
N LEU A 305 -25.00 -3.16 0.48
CA LEU A 305 -23.70 -3.83 0.33
C LEU A 305 -23.33 -4.70 1.54
N VAL A 306 -24.28 -4.98 2.42
CA VAL A 306 -24.11 -5.93 3.52
C VAL A 306 -24.86 -7.22 3.18
N PRO A 307 -24.20 -8.38 3.21
CA PRO A 307 -24.81 -9.63 2.82
C PRO A 307 -25.92 -10.04 3.79
N THR A 308 -26.97 -10.66 3.26
CA THR A 308 -27.97 -11.38 4.05
C THR A 308 -27.46 -12.79 4.36
N SER A 309 -28.03 -13.44 5.39
CA SER A 309 -27.54 -14.73 5.90
C SER A 309 -27.50 -15.87 4.87
N ASP A 310 -28.31 -15.78 3.82
CA ASP A 310 -28.41 -16.70 2.68
C ASP A 310 -27.38 -16.45 1.57
N GLN A 311 -26.63 -15.34 1.63
CA GLN A 311 -25.63 -14.99 0.63
C GLN A 311 -24.23 -15.52 0.98
N TYR A 312 -24.00 -15.94 2.22
CA TYR A 312 -22.75 -16.60 2.58
C TYR A 312 -22.67 -17.96 1.89
N PRO A 313 -21.52 -18.32 1.28
CA PRO A 313 -21.32 -19.66 0.77
C PRO A 313 -21.56 -20.66 1.92
N GLU A 314 -22.36 -21.71 1.67
CA GLU A 314 -22.41 -22.83 2.59
C GLU A 314 -20.99 -23.41 2.67
N HIS A 315 -20.32 -23.25 3.81
CA HIS A 315 -19.07 -23.96 4.05
C HIS A 315 -19.39 -25.45 4.04
N GLU A 316 -18.81 -26.21 3.11
CA GLU A 316 -18.79 -27.68 3.15
C GLU A 316 -17.92 -28.16 4.34
N ASP A 317 -18.27 -27.79 5.57
CA ASP A 317 -17.64 -28.27 6.80
C ASP A 317 -18.17 -29.67 7.22
N ASP A 318 -18.76 -30.42 6.28
CA ASP A 318 -19.53 -31.64 6.56
C ASP A 318 -18.96 -32.95 5.97
N VAL A 319 -17.66 -33.00 5.60
CA VAL A 319 -17.04 -34.27 5.12
C VAL A 319 -15.84 -34.77 5.95
N GLU A 320 -15.10 -33.91 6.68
CA GLU A 320 -13.95 -34.40 7.47
C GLU A 320 -14.31 -34.87 8.89
N THR A 321 -15.42 -34.41 9.48
CA THR A 321 -15.78 -34.78 10.87
C THR A 321 -16.47 -36.16 10.97
N ILE A 322 -17.11 -36.64 9.88
CA ILE A 322 -17.76 -37.96 9.85
C ILE A 322 -16.77 -39.10 9.58
N SER A 323 -15.63 -38.82 8.93
CA SER A 323 -14.60 -39.81 8.65
C SER A 323 -13.82 -40.25 9.90
N ARG A 324 -13.66 -39.36 10.89
CA ARG A 324 -12.96 -39.66 12.14
C ARG A 324 -13.83 -40.43 13.15
N ALA A 325 -15.14 -40.18 13.15
CA ALA A 325 -16.09 -40.92 13.99
C ALA A 325 -16.30 -42.36 13.52
N ASN A 326 -16.32 -42.59 12.20
CA ASN A 326 -16.45 -43.94 11.63
C ASN A 326 -15.16 -44.77 11.76
N ALA A 327 -13.98 -44.14 11.66
CA ALA A 327 -12.70 -44.83 11.91
C ALA A 327 -12.55 -45.28 13.37
N LEU A 328 -13.00 -44.47 14.34
CA LEU A 328 -12.98 -44.83 15.77
C LEU A 328 -14.02 -45.89 16.16
N GLN A 329 -15.15 -45.99 15.45
CA GLN A 329 -16.12 -47.07 15.65
C GLN A 329 -15.69 -48.40 14.99
N ALA A 330 -14.93 -48.37 13.90
CA ALA A 330 -14.36 -49.57 13.29
C ALA A 330 -13.26 -50.18 14.17
N MET A 331 -12.42 -49.36 14.82
CA MET A 331 -11.36 -49.84 15.73
C MET A 331 -11.87 -50.37 17.08
N ARG A 332 -13.13 -50.08 17.47
CA ARG A 332 -13.75 -50.62 18.70
C ARG A 332 -14.55 -51.91 18.50
N ARG A 333 -14.61 -52.44 17.27
CA ARG A 333 -15.29 -53.71 16.98
C ARG A 333 -14.34 -54.89 16.74
N ASP A 334 -13.03 -54.64 16.74
CA ASP A 334 -11.96 -55.65 16.54
C ASP A 334 -11.09 -55.88 17.80
N GLU A 335 -11.61 -55.56 18.99
CA GLU A 335 -11.14 -56.08 20.31
C GLU A 335 -12.28 -56.85 20.97
#